data_AF-A0A2I0I8I3-F1
#
_entry.id   AF-A0A2I0I8I3-F1
#
_cell.length_a   1.000
_cell.length_b   1.000
_cell.length_c   1.000
_cell.angle_alpha   90.00
_cell.angle_beta   90.00
_cell.angle_gamma   90.00
#
_symmetry.space_group_name_H-M   'P 1'
#
loop_
_entity.id
_entity.type
_entity.pdbx_description
1 polymer ?
#
loop_
_entity_poly.entity_id
_entity_poly.type
_entity_poly.pdbx_seq_one_letter_code
_entity_poly.pdbx_strand_id
1 'polypeptide(L)'
;MPLSASATGIHSFDFLHLGYRVNWPVSIILTPSALKIYAEIFNFLMKVKLAIFSLTDSWCLLKDLMHQTDRNCNSHLQELEASHVKTLINMRHQLNHFISMLQQYVQSQLSHVSWCRFLQLLKHKV
;
A
#
# COMPACT_ATOMS: atom_id res chain seq x y z
N MET A 1 18.70 -12.24 18.70
CA MET A 1 18.43 -12.87 17.38
C MET A 1 18.24 -11.75 16.37
N PRO A 2 18.99 -11.68 15.27
CA PRO A 2 18.78 -10.62 14.29
C PRO A 2 17.51 -10.98 13.50
N LEU A 3 16.53 -10.09 13.47
CA LEU A 3 15.42 -10.23 12.53
C LEU A 3 16.03 -10.25 11.13
N SER A 4 15.71 -11.28 10.36
CA SER A 4 16.15 -11.48 8.98
C SER A 4 15.94 -10.21 8.15
N ALA A 5 16.84 -9.98 7.19
CA ALA A 5 16.84 -8.85 6.24
C ALA A 5 15.53 -8.65 5.43
N SER A 6 14.54 -9.53 5.62
CA SER A 6 13.18 -9.41 5.11
C SER A 6 12.33 -8.36 5.83
N ALA A 7 12.75 -7.84 6.99
CA ALA A 7 11.95 -6.93 7.82
C ALA A 7 11.97 -5.44 7.37
N THR A 8 12.60 -5.11 6.24
CA THR A 8 12.75 -3.71 5.80
C THR A 8 11.98 -3.41 4.51
N GLY A 9 11.22 -2.31 4.50
CA GLY A 9 10.53 -1.80 3.31
C GLY A 9 9.21 -2.50 3.00
N ILE A 10 8.84 -2.61 1.73
CA ILE A 10 7.54 -3.18 1.30
C ILE A 10 7.37 -4.68 1.64
N HIS A 11 8.44 -5.35 2.07
CA HIS A 11 8.46 -6.78 2.43
C HIS A 11 8.30 -7.02 3.94
N SER A 12 8.20 -5.96 4.75
CA SER A 12 8.11 -6.06 6.21
C SER A 12 6.94 -6.91 6.71
N PHE A 13 5.89 -7.11 5.91
CA PHE A 13 4.73 -7.93 6.28
C PHE A 13 4.58 -9.22 5.45
N ASP A 14 5.60 -9.63 4.70
CA ASP A 14 5.53 -10.87 3.90
C ASP A 14 5.33 -12.14 4.75
N PHE A 15 5.60 -12.08 6.05
CA PHE A 15 5.30 -13.19 6.97
C PHE A 15 3.82 -13.24 7.40
N LEU A 16 3.08 -12.12 7.27
CA LEU A 16 1.67 -12.07 7.63
C LEU A 16 0.83 -12.68 6.52
N HIS A 17 0.17 -13.78 6.85
CA HIS A 17 -0.74 -14.47 5.94
C HIS A 17 -2.15 -14.47 6.53
N LEU A 18 -3.15 -14.25 5.67
CA LEU A 18 -4.55 -14.35 6.05
C LEU A 18 -4.98 -15.83 6.01
N GLY A 19 -5.25 -16.41 7.18
CA GLY A 19 -5.84 -17.74 7.30
C GLY A 19 -7.33 -17.65 7.59
N TYR A 20 -8.17 -18.20 6.71
CA TYR A 20 -9.61 -18.33 6.96
C TYR A 20 -9.96 -19.79 7.28
N ARG A 21 -10.42 -20.05 8.51
CA ARG A 21 -10.87 -21.39 8.92
C ARG A 21 -12.31 -21.59 8.45
N VAL A 22 -12.50 -22.55 7.55
CA VAL A 22 -13.80 -22.89 6.98
C VAL A 22 -14.30 -24.19 7.59
N ASN A 23 -15.48 -24.14 8.21
CA ASN A 23 -16.15 -25.33 8.69
C ASN A 23 -16.96 -25.98 7.56
N TRP A 24 -17.22 -27.28 7.69
CA TRP A 24 -18.20 -27.96 6.85
C TRP A 24 -19.59 -27.32 7.04
N PRO A 25 -20.44 -27.19 5.99
CA PRO A 25 -20.27 -27.65 4.61
C PRO A 25 -19.61 -26.62 3.68
N VAL A 26 -19.32 -25.42 4.18
CA VAL A 26 -18.81 -24.29 3.36
C VAL A 26 -17.47 -24.63 2.71
N SER A 27 -16.70 -25.55 3.28
CA SER A 27 -15.44 -26.07 2.72
C SER A 27 -15.60 -26.76 1.36
N ILE A 28 -16.81 -27.18 0.99
CA ILE A 28 -17.10 -27.74 -0.34
C ILE A 28 -16.99 -26.66 -1.42
N ILE A 29 -17.39 -25.43 -1.08
CA ILE A 29 -17.40 -24.29 -2.00
C ILE A 29 -16.08 -23.52 -1.89
N LEU A 30 -15.60 -23.27 -0.66
CA LEU A 30 -14.35 -22.57 -0.37
C LEU A 30 -13.21 -23.57 -0.21
N THR A 31 -12.59 -23.90 -1.34
CA THR A 31 -11.46 -24.82 -1.39
C THR A 31 -10.16 -24.18 -0.88
N PRO A 32 -9.19 -24.97 -0.40
CA PRO A 32 -7.88 -24.46 0.01
C PRO A 32 -7.15 -23.69 -1.10
N SER A 33 -7.32 -24.09 -2.37
CA SER A 33 -6.75 -23.38 -3.51
C SER A 33 -7.35 -21.98 -3.69
N ALA A 34 -8.66 -21.82 -3.53
CA ALA A 34 -9.30 -20.51 -3.54
C ALA A 34 -8.80 -19.62 -2.38
N LEU A 35 -8.71 -20.19 -1.17
CA LEU A 35 -8.18 -19.48 0.00
C LEU A 35 -6.73 -19.00 -0.18
N LYS A 36 -5.90 -19.79 -0.88
CA LYS A 36 -4.53 -19.37 -1.23
C LYS A 36 -4.54 -18.12 -2.12
N ILE A 37 -5.40 -18.08 -3.14
CA ILE A 37 -5.54 -16.91 -4.02
C ILE A 37 -5.99 -15.68 -3.21
N TYR A 38 -6.95 -15.84 -2.28
CA TYR A 38 -7.37 -14.75 -1.40
C TYR A 38 -6.24 -14.24 -0.50
N ALA A 39 -5.39 -15.14 0.03
CA ALA A 39 -4.23 -14.75 0.81
C ALA A 39 -3.19 -13.97 -0.03
N GLU A 40 -2.98 -14.35 -1.29
CA GLU A 40 -2.10 -13.63 -2.21
C GLU A 40 -2.64 -12.21 -2.53
N ILE A 41 -3.95 -12.10 -2.79
CA ILE A 41 -4.62 -10.79 -2.97
C ILE A 41 -4.45 -9.93 -1.72
N PHE A 42 -4.66 -10.50 -0.54
CA PHE A 42 -4.47 -9.79 0.73
C PHE A 42 -3.03 -9.27 0.88
N ASN A 43 -2.02 -10.09 0.58
CA ASN A 43 -0.63 -9.65 0.67
C ASN A 43 -0.34 -8.48 -0.29
N PHE A 44 -0.85 -8.54 -1.52
CA PHE A 44 -0.75 -7.41 -2.46
C PHE A 44 -1.38 -6.14 -1.89
N LEU A 45 -2.60 -6.23 -1.33
CA LEU A 45 -3.28 -5.08 -0.71
C LEU A 45 -2.50 -4.52 0.47
N MET A 46 -1.92 -5.38 1.30
CA MET A 46 -1.07 -4.97 2.42
C MET A 46 0.16 -4.20 1.95
N LYS A 47 0.81 -4.62 0.87
CA LYS A 47 1.96 -3.90 0.27
C LYS A 47 1.56 -2.51 -0.21
N VAL A 48 0.41 -2.38 -0.86
CA VAL A 48 -0.13 -1.08 -1.29
C VAL A 48 -0.39 -0.18 -0.07
N LYS A 49 -1.02 -0.71 0.99
CA LYS A 49 -1.26 0.04 2.23
C LYS A 49 0.05 0.47 2.91
N LEU A 50 1.04 -0.41 2.96
CA LEU A 50 2.35 -0.09 3.52
C LEU A 50 3.06 1.00 2.71
N ALA A 51 3.01 0.95 1.38
CA ALA A 51 3.60 1.99 0.54
C ALA A 51 2.98 3.37 0.80
N ILE A 52 1.64 3.45 0.94
CA ILE A 52 0.94 4.70 1.32
C ILE A 52 1.42 5.20 2.68
N PHE A 53 1.49 4.29 3.66
CA PHE A 53 1.93 4.62 5.01
C PHE A 53 3.36 5.16 5.01
N SER A 54 4.30 4.48 4.36
CA SER A 54 5.71 4.90 4.27
C SER A 54 5.88 6.24 3.54
N LEU A 55 5.08 6.52 2.51
CA LEU A 55 5.09 7.84 1.85
C LEU A 55 4.56 8.95 2.76
N THR A 56 3.59 8.62 3.62
CA THR A 56 3.03 9.59 4.58
C THR A 56 4.03 9.86 5.71
N ASP A 57 4.67 8.82 6.22
CA ASP A 57 5.68 8.91 7.28
C ASP A 57 6.93 9.68 6.83
N SER A 58 7.48 9.33 5.67
CA SER A 58 8.60 10.07 5.07
C SER A 58 8.28 11.55 4.80
N TRP A 59 7.02 11.88 4.50
CA TRP A 59 6.59 13.27 4.36
C TRP A 59 6.58 14.03 5.69
N CYS A 60 6.13 13.41 6.77
CA CYS A 60 6.18 14.01 8.10
C CYS A 60 7.63 14.36 8.48
N LEU A 61 8.56 13.43 8.25
CA LEU A 61 9.99 13.65 8.49
C LEU A 61 10.55 14.79 7.62
N LEU A 62 10.21 14.82 6.33
CA LEU A 62 10.64 15.90 5.43
C LEU A 62 10.10 17.26 5.88
N LYS A 63 8.84 17.31 6.31
CA LYS A 63 8.22 18.52 6.82
C LYS A 63 8.95 19.02 8.06
N ASP A 64 9.26 18.15 9.01
CA ASP A 64 9.99 18.52 10.23
C ASP A 64 11.38 19.07 9.93
N LEU A 65 12.11 18.47 8.97
CA LEU A 65 13.40 18.98 8.51
C LEU A 65 13.28 20.38 7.89
N MET A 66 12.28 20.61 7.03
CA MET A 66 12.05 21.93 6.44
C MET A 66 11.80 23.03 7.49
N HIS A 67 11.06 22.71 8.57
CA HIS A 67 10.81 23.69 9.65
C HIS A 67 12.06 23.98 10.48
N GLN A 68 13.02 23.05 10.55
CA GLN A 68 14.29 23.26 11.26
C GLN A 68 15.28 24.09 10.44
N THR A 69 15.34 23.88 9.11
CA THR A 69 16.23 24.64 8.22
C THR A 69 15.85 26.10 8.09
N ASP A 70 14.55 26.45 8.12
CA ASP A 70 14.07 27.85 8.08
C ASP A 70 14.55 28.69 9.29
N ARG A 71 14.94 28.04 10.39
CA ARG A 71 15.49 28.70 11.59
C ARG A 71 17.01 28.91 11.57
N ASN A 72 17.76 28.22 10.71
CA ASN A 72 19.21 28.22 10.72
C ASN A 72 19.76 28.86 9.42
N CYS A 73 19.84 30.20 9.42
CA CYS A 73 20.03 30.99 8.21
C CYS A 73 21.50 31.02 7.74
N ASN A 74 21.82 30.29 6.66
CA ASN A 74 23.04 30.44 5.86
C ASN A 74 22.65 30.55 4.37
N SER A 75 22.86 31.73 3.77
CA SER A 75 22.27 32.12 2.47
C SER A 75 22.80 31.37 1.23
N HIS A 76 24.02 30.82 1.26
CA HIS A 76 24.61 30.13 0.11
C HIS A 76 24.26 28.63 0.04
N LEU A 77 23.94 28.00 1.18
CA LEU A 77 23.52 26.59 1.23
C LEU A 77 22.05 26.42 0.81
N GLN A 78 21.27 27.51 0.94
CA GLN A 78 19.82 27.54 0.74
C GLN A 78 19.40 27.29 -0.72
N GLU A 79 20.14 27.77 -1.73
CA GLU A 79 19.74 27.57 -3.14
C GLU A 79 19.87 26.09 -3.58
N LEU A 80 20.95 25.43 -3.16
CA LEU A 80 21.22 24.04 -3.47
C LEU A 80 20.24 23.12 -2.71
N GLU A 81 19.99 23.40 -1.43
CA GLU A 81 18.99 22.69 -0.62
C GLU A 81 17.55 22.92 -1.14
N ALA A 82 17.19 24.14 -1.56
CA ALA A 82 15.87 24.43 -2.12
C ALA A 82 15.60 23.66 -3.43
N SER A 83 16.62 23.49 -4.28
CA SER A 83 16.51 22.71 -5.51
C SER A 83 16.26 21.21 -5.24
N HIS A 84 16.93 20.64 -4.24
CA HIS A 84 16.76 19.26 -3.80
C HIS A 84 15.39 19.05 -3.15
N VAL A 85 14.97 19.96 -2.26
CA VAL A 85 13.64 19.92 -1.63
C VAL A 85 12.53 20.00 -2.66
N LYS A 86 12.64 20.89 -3.65
CA LYS A 86 11.67 20.99 -4.76
C LYS A 86 11.56 19.66 -5.52
N THR A 87 12.69 19.03 -5.81
CA THR A 87 12.73 17.72 -6.49
C THR A 87 12.05 16.64 -5.65
N LEU A 88 12.33 16.58 -4.35
CA LEU A 88 11.71 15.63 -3.42
C LEU A 88 10.18 15.83 -3.33
N ILE A 89 9.72 17.08 -3.23
CA ILE A 89 8.29 17.41 -3.20
C ILE A 89 7.60 16.97 -4.51
N ASN A 90 8.22 17.21 -5.67
CA ASN A 90 7.66 16.81 -6.95
C ASN A 90 7.58 15.28 -7.10
N MET A 91 8.66 14.57 -6.75
CA MET A 91 8.68 13.11 -6.75
C MET A 91 7.61 12.53 -5.81
N ARG A 92 7.46 13.10 -4.61
CA ARG A 92 6.41 12.71 -3.67
C ARG A 92 5.02 12.93 -4.25
N HIS A 93 4.77 14.06 -4.90
CA HIS A 93 3.47 14.33 -5.52
C HIS A 93 3.14 13.28 -6.59
N GLN A 94 4.10 12.97 -7.45
CA GLN A 94 3.95 11.95 -8.50
C GLN A 94 3.67 10.56 -7.92
N LEU A 95 4.44 10.14 -6.90
CA LEU A 95 4.27 8.85 -6.24
C LEU A 95 2.92 8.76 -5.50
N ASN A 96 2.53 9.80 -4.75
CA ASN A 96 1.22 9.83 -4.09
C ASN A 96 0.07 9.76 -5.08
N HIS A 97 0.16 10.49 -6.20
CA HIS A 97 -0.83 10.40 -7.26
C HIS A 97 -0.91 8.98 -7.82
N PHE A 98 0.24 8.37 -8.16
CA PHE A 98 0.29 7.00 -8.65
C PHE A 98 -0.38 6.01 -7.68
N ILE A 99 -0.01 6.07 -6.39
CA ILE A 99 -0.55 5.14 -5.40
C ILE A 99 -2.05 5.39 -5.15
N SER A 100 -2.49 6.65 -5.15
CA SER A 100 -3.92 6.99 -5.03
C SER A 100 -4.72 6.43 -6.20
N MET A 101 -4.20 6.58 -7.43
CA MET A 101 -4.82 6.01 -8.63
C MET A 101 -4.86 4.49 -8.57
N LEU A 102 -3.79 3.84 -8.11
CA LEU A 102 -3.76 2.40 -7.92
C LEU A 102 -4.81 1.94 -6.90
N GLN A 103 -4.91 2.61 -5.75
CA GLN A 103 -5.90 2.30 -4.73
C GLN A 103 -7.32 2.45 -5.26
N GLN A 104 -7.60 3.54 -5.99
CA GLN A 104 -8.91 3.78 -6.59
C GLN A 104 -9.25 2.72 -7.64
N TYR A 105 -8.30 2.33 -8.47
CA TYR A 105 -8.48 1.25 -9.44
C TYR A 105 -8.81 -0.08 -8.76
N VAL A 106 -8.04 -0.46 -7.73
CA VAL A 106 -8.28 -1.70 -6.98
C VAL A 106 -9.66 -1.71 -6.31
N GLN A 107 -10.08 -0.58 -5.74
CA GLN A 107 -11.38 -0.47 -5.08
C GLN A 107 -12.54 -0.50 -6.09
N SER A 108 -12.47 0.35 -7.11
CA SER A 108 -13.57 0.56 -8.05
C SER A 108 -13.65 -0.54 -9.12
N GLN A 109 -12.53 -0.82 -9.78
CA GLN A 109 -12.53 -1.74 -10.93
C GLN A 109 -12.36 -3.19 -10.51
N LEU A 110 -11.47 -3.48 -9.57
CA LEU A 110 -11.24 -4.87 -9.18
C LEU A 110 -12.27 -5.36 -8.16
N SER A 111 -12.53 -4.58 -7.10
CA SER A 111 -13.41 -5.06 -6.02
C SER A 111 -14.89 -4.90 -6.39
N HIS A 112 -15.33 -3.67 -6.71
CA HIS A 112 -16.75 -3.40 -6.95
C HIS A 112 -17.28 -4.11 -8.21
N VAL A 113 -16.63 -3.99 -9.37
CA VAL A 113 -17.10 -4.64 -10.60
C VAL A 113 -17.10 -6.17 -10.48
N SER A 114 -16.03 -6.77 -9.93
CA SER A 114 -15.97 -8.23 -9.76
C SER A 114 -17.05 -8.73 -8.80
N TRP A 115 -17.31 -8.01 -7.71
CA TRP A 115 -18.35 -8.34 -6.76
C TRP A 115 -19.75 -8.24 -7.37
N CYS A 116 -20.05 -7.15 -8.09
CA CYS A 116 -21.32 -7.00 -8.80
C CYS A 116 -21.55 -8.14 -9.80
N ARG A 117 -20.52 -8.47 -10.59
CA ARG A 117 -20.58 -9.59 -11.55
C ARG A 117 -20.80 -10.93 -10.85
N PHE A 118 -20.10 -11.19 -9.76
CA PHE A 118 -20.26 -12.40 -8.96
C PHE A 118 -21.70 -12.53 -8.42
N LEU A 119 -22.25 -11.46 -7.85
CA LEU A 119 -23.63 -11.44 -7.37
C LEU A 119 -24.66 -11.64 -8.48
N GLN A 120 -24.45 -11.05 -9.66
CA GLN A 120 -25.32 -11.25 -10.81
C GLN A 120 -25.30 -12.71 -11.27
N LEU A 121 -24.12 -13.32 -11.35
CA LEU A 121 -23.98 -14.73 -11.72
C LEU A 121 -24.64 -15.66 -10.69
N LEU A 122 -24.49 -15.37 -9.40
CA LEU A 122 -25.16 -16.13 -8.34
C LEU A 122 -26.68 -16.03 -8.43
N LYS A 123 -27.24 -14.86 -8.74
CA LYS A 123 -28.69 -14.65 -8.83
C LYS A 123 -29.34 -15.24 -10.08
N HIS A 124 -28.59 -15.37 -11.17
CA HIS A 124 -29.14 -15.84 -12.46
C HIS A 124 -28.84 -17.31 -12.80
N LYS A 125 -27.95 -17.98 -12.07
CA LYS A 125 -27.62 -19.41 -12.29
C LYS A 125 -28.14 -20.35 -11.20
N VAL A 126 -28.89 -19.83 -10.22
CA VAL A 126 -29.63 -20.62 -9.23
C VAL A 126 -31.11 -20.56 -9.60
#